data_AF-Q8SG46-F1
#
_entry.id   AF-Q8SG46-F1
#
_cell.length_a   1.000
_cell.length_b   1.000
_cell.length_c   1.000
_cell.angle_alpha   90.00
_cell.angle_beta   90.00
_cell.angle_gamma   90.00
#
_symmetry.space_group_name_H-M   'P 1'
#
loop_
_entity.id
_entity.type
_entity.pdbx_description
1 polymer ?
#
loop_
_entity_poly.entity_id
_entity_poly.type
_entity_poly.pdbx_seq_one_letter_code
_entity_poly.pdbx_strand_id
1 'polypeptide(L)'
;VSDEGWIMLSSMVGLLILSIVGGSMLSWLMFPSPLVICLPMHLKLLTLFVCIIGGLMGYMMSHVSLYFFNKSLFCYSSTNFLGSMWFMPYISTYGIISGPLIMGESIFKGFDHGWSEYFGGQQLFKKLIENLKLISCYQDNKFLKIYLIGFCIPEKIILSWGYHLF
;
A
#
# COMPACT_ATOMS: atom_id res chain seq x y z
N VAL A 1 -10.67 18.61 -40.52
CA VAL A 1 -10.49 18.81 -39.05
C VAL A 1 -9.26 19.68 -38.93
N SER A 2 -9.48 20.99 -38.83
CA SER A 2 -8.39 21.98 -38.82
C SER A 2 -7.87 22.12 -37.39
N ASP A 3 -6.54 22.18 -37.24
CA ASP A 3 -5.84 22.44 -35.98
C ASP A 3 -5.98 23.90 -35.52
N GLU A 4 -7.18 24.47 -35.62
CA GLU A 4 -7.45 25.88 -35.32
C GLU A 4 -8.12 26.11 -33.97
N GLY A 5 -8.24 25.06 -33.15
CA GLY A 5 -8.76 25.17 -31.80
C GLY A 5 -7.89 26.10 -30.96
N TRP A 6 -8.27 27.38 -30.88
CA TRP A 6 -7.53 28.42 -30.15
C TRP A 6 -7.21 28.05 -28.69
N ILE A 7 -8.11 27.31 -28.04
CA ILE A 7 -7.92 26.82 -26.66
C ILE A 7 -6.80 25.79 -26.58
N MET A 8 -6.71 24.87 -27.54
CA MET A 8 -5.63 23.88 -27.60
C MET A 8 -4.30 24.54 -27.96
N LEU A 9 -4.29 25.38 -29.00
CA LEU A 9 -3.07 26.09 -29.45
C LEU A 9 -2.49 26.98 -28.34
N SER A 10 -3.32 27.73 -27.61
CA SER A 10 -2.85 28.57 -26.51
C SER A 10 -2.17 27.76 -25.40
N SER A 11 -2.69 26.58 -25.07
CA SER A 11 -2.07 25.68 -24.08
C SER A 11 -0.73 25.12 -24.56
N MET A 12 -0.63 24.72 -25.84
CA MET A 12 0.61 24.20 -26.42
C MET A 12 1.71 25.27 -26.46
N VAL A 13 1.36 26.50 -26.86
CA VAL A 13 2.30 27.63 -26.89
C VAL A 13 2.78 27.98 -25.48
N GLY A 14 1.90 27.96 -24.48
CA GLY A 14 2.28 28.17 -23.08
C GLY A 14 3.31 27.14 -22.59
N LEU A 15 3.11 25.86 -22.90
CA LEU A 15 4.06 24.80 -22.55
C LEU A 15 5.41 24.94 -23.29
N LEU A 16 5.39 25.32 -24.56
CA LEU A 16 6.61 25.55 -25.34
C LEU A 16 7.47 26.66 -24.71
N ILE A 17 6.86 27.81 -24.39
CA ILE A 17 7.58 28.94 -23.76
C ILE A 17 8.16 28.54 -22.41
N LEU A 18 7.37 27.85 -21.58
CA LEU A 18 7.81 27.36 -20.28
C LEU A 18 9.00 26.40 -20.40
N SER A 19 9.01 25.51 -21.41
CA SER A 19 10.09 24.54 -21.58
C SER A 19 11.44 25.20 -21.91
N ILE A 20 11.44 26.27 -22.73
CA ILE A 20 12.65 26.98 -23.16
C ILE A 20 13.18 27.84 -22.02
N VAL A 21 12.31 28.64 -21.41
CA VAL A 21 12.72 29.62 -20.39
C VAL A 21 12.92 28.94 -19.04
N GLY A 22 12.03 28.01 -18.67
CA GLY A 22 12.01 27.35 -17.37
C GLY A 22 13.29 26.58 -17.06
N GLY A 23 13.86 25.86 -18.03
CA GLY A 23 15.11 25.14 -17.82
C GLY A 23 16.28 26.06 -17.46
N SER A 24 16.43 27.16 -18.19
CA SER A 24 17.49 28.15 -17.94
C SER A 24 17.31 28.87 -16.60
N MET A 25 16.10 29.32 -16.29
CA MET A 25 15.78 29.99 -15.03
C MET A 25 15.98 29.09 -13.82
N LEU A 26 15.53 27.82 -13.90
CA LEU A 26 15.68 26.87 -12.80
C LEU A 26 17.16 26.57 -12.52
N SER A 27 17.99 26.48 -13.57
CA SER A 27 19.43 26.23 -13.41
C SER A 27 20.14 27.33 -12.63
N TRP A 28 19.77 28.60 -12.87
CA TRP A 28 20.34 29.74 -12.16
C TRP A 28 19.85 29.84 -10.71
N LEU A 29 18.60 29.45 -10.44
CA LEU A 29 18.05 29.46 -9.08
C LEU A 29 18.60 28.32 -8.21
N MET A 30 18.72 27.10 -8.77
CA MET A 30 19.10 25.91 -8.01
C MET A 30 20.61 25.80 -7.77
N PHE A 31 21.45 26.32 -8.67
CA PHE A 31 22.91 26.22 -8.57
C PHE A 31 23.57 27.59 -8.44
N PRO A 32 23.65 28.15 -7.21
CA PRO A 32 24.26 29.46 -6.98
C PRO A 32 25.78 29.48 -7.19
N SER A 33 26.46 28.32 -7.16
CA SER A 33 27.90 28.19 -7.41
C SER A 33 28.17 27.21 -8.56
N PRO A 34 28.70 27.66 -9.71
CA PRO A 34 29.04 26.74 -10.79
C PRO A 34 30.25 25.89 -10.41
N LEU A 35 30.08 24.56 -10.37
CA LEU A 35 31.18 23.62 -10.26
C LEU A 35 31.90 23.54 -11.62
N VAL A 36 33.16 23.97 -11.68
CA VAL A 36 33.98 23.87 -12.90
C VAL A 36 34.50 22.43 -13.01
N ILE A 37 33.93 21.66 -13.94
CA ILE A 37 34.35 20.28 -14.21
C ILE A 37 35.29 20.27 -15.42
N CYS A 38 36.57 19.99 -15.20
CA CYS A 38 37.59 19.87 -16.25
C CYS A 38 37.58 18.46 -16.86
N LEU A 39 36.77 18.26 -17.91
CA LEU A 39 36.74 17.02 -18.69
C LEU A 39 37.51 17.17 -20.01
N PRO A 40 38.13 16.09 -20.54
CA PRO A 40 38.66 16.07 -21.90
C PRO A 40 37.54 16.31 -22.92
N MET A 41 37.87 16.92 -24.06
CA MET A 41 36.88 17.42 -25.05
C MET A 41 35.87 16.35 -25.50
N HIS A 42 36.31 15.10 -25.66
CA HIS A 42 35.45 13.98 -26.05
C HIS A 42 34.28 13.76 -25.08
N LEU A 43 34.54 13.76 -23.76
CA LEU A 43 33.51 13.52 -22.76
C LEU A 43 32.55 14.72 -22.62
N LYS A 44 33.06 15.95 -22.79
CA LYS A 44 32.24 17.16 -22.70
C LYS A 44 31.17 17.25 -23.78
N LEU A 45 31.43 16.70 -24.98
CA LEU A 45 30.51 16.72 -26.12
C LEU A 45 29.70 15.42 -26.31
N LEU A 46 29.93 14.40 -25.49
CA LEU A 46 29.36 13.06 -25.71
C LEU A 46 27.83 13.07 -25.80
N THR A 47 27.16 13.80 -24.90
CA THR A 47 25.69 13.87 -24.87
C THR A 47 25.12 14.41 -26.17
N LEU A 48 25.73 15.47 -26.71
CA LEU A 48 25.33 16.07 -27.98
C LEU A 48 25.50 15.07 -29.14
N PHE A 49 26.63 14.35 -29.20
CA PHE A 49 26.83 13.32 -30.21
C PHE A 49 25.81 12.19 -30.12
N VAL A 50 25.53 11.68 -28.91
CA VAL A 50 24.53 10.62 -28.71
C VAL A 50 23.14 11.07 -29.13
N CYS A 51 22.73 12.30 -28.80
CA CYS A 51 21.45 12.86 -29.21
C CYS A 51 21.32 12.99 -30.74
N ILE A 52 22.35 13.50 -31.42
CA ILE A 52 22.34 13.64 -32.89
C ILE A 52 22.29 12.28 -33.57
N ILE A 53 23.13 11.34 -33.15
CA ILE A 53 23.16 9.98 -33.72
C ILE A 53 21.83 9.27 -33.44
N GLY A 54 21.29 9.38 -32.23
CA GLY A 54 20.00 8.81 -31.87
C GLY A 54 18.84 9.37 -32.70
N GLY A 55 18.82 10.69 -32.92
CA GLY A 55 17.83 11.34 -33.79
C GLY A 55 17.93 10.89 -35.25
N LEU A 56 19.14 10.82 -35.80
CA LEU A 56 19.38 10.31 -37.16
C LEU A 56 18.97 8.84 -37.30
N MET A 57 19.36 7.99 -36.35
CA MET A 57 18.96 6.58 -36.33
C MET A 57 17.44 6.43 -36.23
N GLY A 58 16.78 7.20 -35.35
CA GLY A 58 15.32 7.20 -35.21
C GLY A 58 14.62 7.61 -36.51
N TYR A 59 15.12 8.65 -37.18
CA TYR A 59 14.60 9.07 -38.49
C TYR A 59 14.74 7.96 -39.54
N MET A 60 15.90 7.32 -39.64
CA MET A 60 16.11 6.20 -40.57
C MET A 60 15.18 5.01 -40.26
N MET A 61 14.94 4.71 -38.98
CA MET A 61 14.02 3.65 -38.57
C MET A 61 12.55 3.98 -38.87
N SER A 62 12.17 5.26 -38.88
CA SER A 62 10.81 5.70 -39.20
C SER A 62 10.46 5.60 -40.68
N HIS A 63 11.45 5.48 -41.57
CA HIS A 63 11.25 5.39 -43.01
C HIS A 63 10.84 3.95 -43.44
N VAL A 64 9.64 3.54 -43.04
CA VAL A 64 9.04 2.26 -43.44
C VAL A 64 7.94 2.50 -44.47
N SER A 65 8.09 1.91 -45.65
CA SER A 65 7.06 1.83 -46.69
C SER A 65 6.14 0.61 -46.50
N LEU A 66 4.94 0.67 -47.10
CA LEU A 66 3.87 -0.32 -46.94
C LEU A 66 4.21 -1.74 -47.43
N TYR A 67 5.28 -1.93 -48.20
CA TYR A 67 5.66 -3.23 -48.80
C TYR A 67 6.98 -3.81 -48.29
N PHE A 68 7.51 -3.35 -47.15
CA PHE A 68 8.73 -3.94 -46.57
C PHE A 68 8.45 -5.21 -45.75
N PHE A 69 9.41 -6.14 -45.77
CA PHE A 69 9.45 -7.23 -44.80
C PHE A 69 9.47 -6.67 -43.38
N ASN A 70 8.50 -7.09 -42.58
CA ASN A 70 8.32 -6.57 -41.24
C ASN A 70 9.45 -7.07 -40.32
N LYS A 71 10.47 -6.23 -40.11
CA LYS A 71 11.64 -6.56 -39.27
C LYS A 71 11.24 -6.91 -37.83
N SER A 72 10.14 -6.34 -37.35
CA SER A 72 9.62 -6.62 -36.00
C SER A 72 9.11 -8.05 -35.83
N LEU A 73 8.50 -8.62 -36.87
CA LEU A 73 8.06 -10.02 -36.92
C LEU A 73 9.24 -10.98 -37.04
N PHE A 74 10.29 -10.59 -37.77
CA PHE A 74 11.51 -11.41 -37.87
C PHE A 74 12.21 -11.55 -36.51
N CYS A 75 12.27 -10.48 -35.71
CA CYS A 75 12.88 -10.49 -34.38
C CYS A 75 11.83 -10.46 -33.24
N TYR A 76 10.82 -11.32 -33.34
CA TYR A 76 9.65 -11.29 -32.47
C TYR A 76 9.97 -11.41 -30.96
N SER A 77 10.96 -12.22 -30.58
CA SER A 77 11.34 -12.39 -29.17
C SER A 77 11.85 -11.08 -28.56
N SER A 78 12.72 -10.36 -29.26
CA SER A 78 13.28 -9.09 -28.79
C SER A 78 12.24 -7.97 -28.76
N THR A 79 11.38 -7.90 -29.79
CA THR A 79 10.36 -6.86 -29.89
C THR A 79 9.25 -7.08 -28.86
N ASN A 80 8.86 -8.33 -28.61
CA ASN A 80 7.91 -8.65 -27.56
C ASN A 80 8.47 -8.38 -26.16
N PHE A 81 9.75 -8.68 -25.90
CA PHE A 81 10.40 -8.38 -24.62
C PHE A 81 10.48 -6.87 -24.35
N LEU A 82 10.91 -6.08 -25.34
CA LEU A 82 10.99 -4.62 -25.21
C LEU A 82 9.59 -3.97 -25.17
N GLY A 83 8.66 -4.46 -25.99
CA GLY A 83 7.29 -3.94 -26.06
C GLY A 83 6.43 -4.23 -24.83
N SER A 84 6.68 -5.35 -24.15
CA SER A 84 6.00 -5.70 -22.88
C SER A 84 6.61 -5.02 -21.65
N MET A 85 7.48 -4.01 -21.83
CA MET A 85 8.22 -3.35 -20.76
C MET A 85 8.98 -4.36 -19.88
N TRP A 86 9.75 -5.25 -20.53
CA TRP A 86 10.52 -6.31 -19.86
C TRP A 86 9.68 -7.20 -18.94
N PHE A 87 8.42 -7.44 -19.29
CA PHE A 87 7.44 -8.19 -18.48
C PHE A 87 7.22 -7.66 -17.06
N MET A 88 7.62 -6.42 -16.78
CA MET A 88 7.49 -5.81 -15.44
C MET A 88 6.03 -5.77 -14.93
N PRO A 89 5.01 -5.46 -15.76
CA PRO A 89 3.62 -5.50 -15.32
C PRO A 89 3.18 -6.90 -14.85
N TYR A 90 3.60 -7.96 -15.54
CA TYR A 90 3.25 -9.34 -15.16
C TYR A 90 3.92 -9.77 -13.86
N ILE A 91 5.18 -9.40 -13.66
CA ILE A 91 5.91 -9.70 -12.43
C ILE A 91 5.27 -8.95 -11.24
N SER A 92 5.00 -7.65 -11.43
CA SER A 92 4.45 -6.80 -10.37
C SER A 92 3.02 -7.13 -9.97
N THR A 93 2.22 -7.67 -10.89
CA THR A 93 0.83 -8.07 -10.61
C THR A 93 0.78 -9.52 -10.13
N TYR A 94 0.98 -10.50 -11.01
CA TYR A 94 0.78 -11.91 -10.68
C TYR A 94 1.74 -12.43 -9.61
N GLY A 95 3.01 -12.02 -9.63
CA GLY A 95 4.00 -12.48 -8.66
C GLY A 95 3.74 -11.94 -7.26
N ILE A 96 3.51 -10.63 -7.15
CA ILE A 96 3.45 -9.93 -5.86
C ILE A 96 2.09 -10.10 -5.17
N ILE A 97 0.99 -10.17 -5.93
CA ILE A 97 -0.37 -10.18 -5.36
C ILE A 97 -0.66 -11.44 -4.53
N SER A 98 -0.13 -12.61 -4.93
CA SER A 98 -0.46 -13.90 -4.29
C SER A 98 -0.03 -13.99 -2.81
N GLY A 99 1.15 -13.46 -2.45
CA GLY A 99 1.68 -13.54 -1.09
C GLY A 99 0.83 -12.82 -0.03
N PRO A 100 0.57 -11.51 -0.18
CA PRO A 100 -0.28 -10.74 0.73
C PRO A 100 -1.70 -11.30 0.86
N LEU A 101 -2.27 -11.88 -0.21
CA LEU A 101 -3.60 -12.48 -0.18
C LEU A 101 -3.66 -13.72 0.71
N ILE A 102 -2.71 -14.66 0.54
CA ILE A 102 -2.64 -15.88 1.37
C ILE A 102 -2.38 -15.50 2.83
N MET A 103 -1.48 -14.54 3.07
CA MET A 103 -1.23 -14.03 4.41
C MET A 103 -2.49 -13.40 5.01
N GLY A 104 -3.20 -12.57 4.24
CA GLY A 104 -4.46 -11.95 4.65
C GLY A 104 -5.52 -12.97 5.06
N GLU A 105 -5.68 -14.05 4.30
CA GLU A 105 -6.63 -15.13 4.63
C GLU A 105 -6.26 -15.83 5.96
N SER A 106 -4.97 -16.13 6.15
CA SER A 106 -4.50 -16.77 7.39
C SER A 106 -4.66 -15.88 8.63
N ILE A 107 -4.41 -14.58 8.49
CA ILE A 107 -4.63 -13.60 9.57
C ILE A 107 -6.12 -13.49 9.87
N PHE A 108 -6.97 -13.39 8.85
CA PHE A 108 -8.41 -13.24 9.05
C PHE A 108 -9.03 -14.44 9.77
N LYS A 109 -8.65 -15.66 9.37
CA LYS A 109 -9.11 -16.89 10.03
C LYS A 109 -8.53 -17.07 11.43
N GLY A 110 -7.23 -16.82 11.60
CA GLY A 110 -6.54 -17.08 12.85
C GLY A 110 -6.79 -16.00 13.90
N PHE A 111 -6.61 -14.74 13.54
CA PHE A 111 -6.65 -13.61 14.46
C PHE A 111 -8.08 -13.12 14.71
N ASP A 112 -8.78 -12.69 13.66
CA ASP A 112 -10.11 -12.11 13.80
C ASP A 112 -11.14 -13.18 14.19
N HIS A 113 -11.32 -14.22 13.38
CA HIS A 113 -12.32 -15.26 13.69
C HIS A 113 -11.89 -16.26 14.76
N GLY A 114 -10.59 -16.38 15.06
CA GLY A 114 -10.08 -17.34 16.03
C GLY A 114 -9.83 -16.72 17.39
N TRP A 115 -8.66 -16.09 17.54
CA TRP A 115 -8.17 -15.59 18.82
C TRP A 115 -9.04 -14.46 19.40
N SER A 116 -9.54 -13.55 18.57
CA SER A 116 -10.35 -12.43 19.06
C SER A 116 -11.70 -12.90 19.60
N GLU A 117 -12.34 -13.89 18.98
CA GLU A 117 -13.59 -14.49 19.47
C GLU A 117 -13.35 -15.33 20.73
N TYR A 118 -12.21 -16.03 20.80
CA TYR A 118 -11.82 -16.82 21.97
C TYR A 118 -11.51 -15.96 23.21
N PHE A 119 -10.87 -14.80 23.05
CA PHE A 119 -10.63 -13.89 24.18
C PHE A 119 -11.78 -12.91 24.43
N GLY A 120 -12.60 -12.68 23.41
CA GLY A 120 -13.70 -11.73 23.44
C GLY A 120 -15.04 -12.37 23.83
N GLY A 121 -16.08 -12.02 23.07
CA GLY A 121 -17.47 -12.19 23.48
C GLY A 121 -17.90 -13.64 23.70
N GLN A 122 -17.50 -14.59 22.85
CA GLN A 122 -18.02 -15.96 22.93
C GLN A 122 -17.58 -16.68 24.21
N GLN A 123 -16.29 -16.59 24.54
CA GLN A 123 -15.75 -17.25 25.73
C GLN A 123 -16.20 -16.56 27.02
N LEU A 124 -16.31 -15.22 27.00
CA LEU A 124 -16.89 -14.46 28.11
C LEU A 124 -18.35 -14.86 28.36
N PHE A 125 -19.18 -14.94 27.31
CA PHE A 125 -20.56 -15.40 27.43
C PHE A 125 -20.65 -16.82 28.00
N LYS A 126 -19.83 -17.75 27.50
CA LYS A 126 -19.79 -19.13 28.03
C LYS A 126 -19.47 -19.16 29.52
N LYS A 127 -18.45 -18.42 29.94
CA LYS A 127 -17.99 -18.38 31.33
C LYS A 127 -19.02 -17.72 32.26
N LEU A 128 -19.72 -16.69 31.78
CA LEU A 128 -20.83 -16.07 32.51
C LEU A 128 -22.00 -17.04 32.66
N ILE A 129 -22.39 -17.76 31.61
CA ILE A 129 -23.47 -18.76 31.68
C ILE A 129 -23.10 -19.89 32.64
N GLU A 130 -21.85 -20.36 32.64
CA GLU A 130 -21.37 -21.36 33.60
C GLU A 130 -21.44 -20.86 35.05
N ASN A 131 -20.99 -19.63 35.30
CA ASN A 131 -21.07 -19.02 36.64
C ASN A 131 -22.52 -18.84 37.10
N LEU A 132 -23.42 -18.40 36.20
CA LEU A 132 -24.85 -18.28 36.50
C LEU A 132 -25.48 -19.63 36.83
N LYS A 133 -25.13 -20.69 36.10
CA LYS A 133 -25.58 -22.05 36.41
C LYS A 133 -25.11 -22.51 37.79
N LEU A 134 -23.86 -22.24 38.15
CA LEU A 134 -23.34 -22.57 39.48
C LEU A 134 -24.12 -21.82 40.56
N ILE A 135 -24.36 -20.52 40.39
CA ILE A 135 -25.16 -19.71 41.33
C ILE A 135 -26.58 -20.26 41.46
N SER A 136 -27.22 -20.63 40.34
CA SER A 136 -28.57 -21.21 40.39
C SER A 136 -28.61 -22.55 41.14
N CYS A 137 -27.59 -23.41 40.99
CA CYS A 137 -27.52 -24.66 41.74
C CYS A 137 -27.32 -24.44 43.26
N TYR A 138 -26.61 -23.40 43.67
CA TYR A 138 -26.53 -23.00 45.09
C TYR A 138 -27.84 -22.41 45.62
N GLN A 139 -28.64 -21.79 44.75
CA GLN A 139 -29.96 -21.24 45.09
C GLN A 139 -31.09 -22.28 45.08
N ASP A 140 -30.87 -23.48 44.53
CA ASP A 140 -31.89 -24.51 44.54
C ASP A 140 -32.34 -24.85 45.97
N ASN A 141 -33.66 -24.95 46.15
CA ASN A 141 -34.40 -24.98 47.41
C ASN A 141 -33.97 -26.07 48.43
N LYS A 142 -33.05 -26.97 48.07
CA LYS A 142 -32.55 -28.05 48.93
C LYS A 142 -31.58 -27.55 50.02
N PHE A 143 -30.99 -26.37 49.89
CA PHE A 143 -29.99 -25.81 50.85
C PHE A 143 -30.53 -24.73 51.80
N LEU A 144 -31.83 -24.68 52.03
CA LEU A 144 -32.51 -23.65 52.83
C LEU A 144 -31.90 -23.45 54.24
N LYS A 145 -31.36 -24.53 54.84
CA LYS A 145 -30.66 -24.52 56.14
C LYS A 145 -29.36 -23.70 56.13
N ILE A 146 -28.62 -23.70 55.01
CA ILE A 146 -27.38 -22.92 54.83
C ILE A 146 -27.69 -21.45 54.60
N TYR A 147 -28.76 -21.14 53.85
CA TYR A 147 -29.22 -19.77 53.64
C TYR A 147 -29.56 -19.05 54.96
N LEU A 148 -30.25 -19.75 55.87
CA LEU A 148 -30.59 -19.21 57.19
C LEU A 148 -29.35 -18.97 58.07
N ILE A 149 -28.36 -19.88 58.04
CA ILE A 149 -27.08 -19.68 58.74
C ILE A 149 -26.31 -18.50 58.13
N GLY A 150 -26.36 -18.35 56.80
CA GLY A 150 -25.73 -17.26 56.06
C GLY A 150 -26.23 -15.88 56.46
N PHE A 151 -27.52 -15.72 56.78
CA PHE A 151 -28.10 -14.45 57.23
C PHE A 151 -27.51 -13.95 58.56
N CYS A 152 -27.17 -14.85 59.48
CA CYS A 152 -26.62 -14.49 60.80
C CYS A 152 -25.16 -13.99 60.76
N ILE A 153 -24.42 -14.28 59.69
CA ILE A 153 -22.98 -13.95 59.56
C ILE A 153 -22.75 -12.45 59.32
N PRO A 154 -23.42 -11.77 58.35
CA PRO A 154 -23.23 -10.35 58.13
C PRO A 154 -23.69 -9.50 59.32
N GLU A 155 -24.74 -9.89 60.05
CA GLU A 155 -25.13 -9.20 61.29
C GLU A 155 -23.98 -9.17 62.31
N LYS A 156 -23.30 -10.31 62.51
CA LYS A 156 -22.14 -10.39 63.41
C LYS A 156 -20.93 -9.59 62.91
N ILE A 157 -20.71 -9.52 61.60
CA ILE A 157 -19.60 -8.75 61.01
C ILE A 157 -19.87 -7.24 61.11
N ILE A 158 -21.10 -6.80 60.83
CA ILE A 158 -21.53 -5.41 60.96
C ILE A 158 -21.41 -4.95 62.42
N LEU A 159 -21.84 -5.79 63.36
CA LEU A 159 -21.63 -5.55 64.79
C LEU A 159 -20.14 -5.40 65.10
N SER A 160 -19.28 -6.32 64.66
CA SER A 160 -17.82 -6.29 64.86
C SER A 160 -17.15 -5.01 64.33
N TRP A 161 -17.51 -4.53 63.14
CA TRP A 161 -16.96 -3.30 62.56
C TRP A 161 -17.52 -2.03 63.22
N GLY A 162 -18.77 -2.07 63.68
CA GLY A 162 -19.41 -0.97 64.42
C GLY A 162 -18.77 -0.71 65.79
N TYR A 163 -18.26 -1.75 66.47
CA TYR A 163 -17.51 -1.60 67.73
C TYR A 163 -16.13 -0.97 67.55
N HIS A 164 -15.59 -0.89 66.34
CA HIS A 164 -14.26 -0.32 66.08
C HIS A 164 -14.31 1.17 65.68
N LEU A 165 -15.50 1.71 65.43
CA LEU A 165 -15.78 3.09 65.02
C LEU A 165 -16.36 3.97 66.16
N PHE A 166 -16.51 3.43 67.38
CA PHE A 166 -16.86 4.15 68.62
C PHE A 166 -15.83 3.87 69.72
#